data_AF-A0A224YWM0-F1
#
_entry.id   AF-A0A224YWM0-F1
#
_cell.length_a   1.000
_cell.length_b   1.000
_cell.length_c   1.000
_cell.angle_alpha   90.00
_cell.angle_beta   90.00
_cell.angle_gamma   90.00
#
_symmetry.space_group_name_H-M   'P 1'
#
loop_
_entity.id
_entity.type
_entity.pdbx_description
1 polymer ?
#
loop_
_entity_poly.entity_id
_entity_poly.type
_entity_poly.pdbx_seq_one_letter_code
_entity_poly.pdbx_strand_id
1 'polypeptide(L)'
;MGTSISAQINENSPYVAAVNRVGELFVERVMKPFLQIDLIYNFTASGRDFRKCIDVIHSFARKVIEDRTTELQKEVNKGTLKLDSSSESEFGVK
;
A
#
# COMPACT_ATOMS: atom_id res chain seq x y z
N MET A 1 10.71 -4.65 -1.16
CA MET A 1 10.00 -4.43 -2.45
C MET A 1 11.05 -4.03 -3.46
N GLY A 2 11.19 -4.75 -4.57
CA GLY A 2 12.32 -4.61 -5.52
C GLY A 2 12.21 -3.41 -6.48
N THR A 3 11.53 -2.34 -6.06
CA THR A 3 11.47 -1.09 -6.80
C THR A 3 12.36 -0.09 -6.10
N SER A 4 13.30 0.51 -6.84
CA SER A 4 14.12 1.63 -6.37
C SER A 4 13.26 2.87 -6.28
N ILE A 5 12.28 2.87 -5.39
CA ILE A 5 11.56 4.09 -5.10
C ILE A 5 12.54 4.99 -4.37
N SER A 6 12.87 6.12 -4.98
CA SER A 6 13.77 7.12 -4.42
C SER A 6 13.15 7.83 -3.20
N ALA A 7 12.50 7.10 -2.29
CA ALA A 7 11.97 7.61 -1.02
C ALA A 7 13.09 8.11 -0.09
N GLN A 8 14.31 7.61 -0.26
CA GLN A 8 15.51 8.14 0.42
C GLN A 8 16.04 9.46 -0.19
N ILE A 9 15.67 9.79 -1.45
CA ILE A 9 16.19 10.97 -2.16
C ILE A 9 15.12 12.08 -2.25
N ASN A 10 13.84 11.70 -2.34
CA ASN A 10 12.71 12.61 -2.38
C ASN A 10 11.95 12.57 -1.04
N GLU A 11 12.55 13.22 -0.03
CA GLU A 11 11.94 13.45 1.29
C GLU A 11 10.60 14.21 1.21
N ASN A 12 10.40 14.99 0.13
CA ASN A 12 9.17 15.71 -0.18
C ASN A 12 8.11 14.88 -0.94
N SER A 13 8.27 13.55 -1.02
CA SER A 13 7.27 12.71 -1.68
C SER A 13 5.94 12.75 -0.90
N PRO A 14 4.80 12.97 -1.57
CA PRO A 14 3.48 12.95 -0.93
C PRO A 14 3.19 11.62 -0.22
N TYR A 15 3.84 10.53 -0.64
CA TYR A 15 3.81 9.25 0.04
C TYR A 15 4.47 9.30 1.43
N VAL A 16 5.67 9.84 1.53
CA VAL A 16 6.42 9.92 2.81
C VAL A 16 5.69 10.81 3.80
N ALA A 17 5.18 11.96 3.33
CA ALA A 17 4.36 12.85 4.14
C ALA A 17 3.07 12.16 4.64
N ALA A 18 2.40 11.39 3.78
CA ALA A 18 1.20 10.64 4.17
C ALA A 18 1.50 9.55 5.21
N VAL A 19 2.61 8.82 5.08
CA VAL A 19 3.03 7.79 6.03
C VAL A 19 3.38 8.40 7.39
N ASN A 20 4.15 9.49 7.42
CA ASN A 20 4.47 10.19 8.67
C ASN A 20 3.20 10.69 9.37
N ARG A 21 2.28 11.30 8.60
CA ARG A 21 1.00 11.79 9.14
C ARG A 21 0.13 10.67 9.71
N VAL A 22 0.09 9.52 9.04
CA VAL A 22 -0.59 8.31 9.54
C VAL A 22 0.03 7.84 10.86
N GLY A 23 1.36 7.88 10.97
CA GLY A 23 2.06 7.55 12.21
C GLY A 23 1.69 8.47 13.37
N GLU A 24 1.66 9.79 13.15
CA GLU A 24 1.23 10.77 14.16
C GLU A 24 -0.21 10.50 14.64
N LEU A 25 -1.13 10.30 13.69
CA LEU A 25 -2.55 10.04 13.97
C LEU A 25 -2.73 8.70 14.70
N PHE A 26 -1.91 7.71 14.39
CA PHE A 26 -1.92 6.41 15.07
C PHE A 26 -1.50 6.56 16.54
N VAL A 27 -0.42 7.28 16.82
CA VAL A 27 0.02 7.55 18.20
C VAL A 27 -1.05 8.35 18.96
N GLU A 28 -1.67 9.35 18.33
CA GLU A 28 -2.77 10.10 18.93
C GLU A 28 -3.96 9.19 19.29
N ARG A 29 -4.30 8.23 18.42
CA ARG A 29 -5.38 7.26 18.63
C ARG A 29 -5.06 6.28 19.77
N VAL A 30 -3.81 5.86 19.91
CA VAL A 30 -3.37 4.99 21.02
C VAL A 30 -3.46 5.71 22.36
N MET A 31 -3.12 7.01 22.41
CA MET A 31 -3.16 7.80 23.64
C MET A 31 -4.58 8.16 24.10
N LYS A 32 -5.59 8.06 23.23
CA LYS A 32 -6.97 8.46 23.50
C LYS A 32 -7.91 7.24 23.39
N PRO A 33 -8.21 6.53 24.50
CA PRO A 33 -9.03 5.32 24.48
C PRO A 33 -10.41 5.50 23.84
N PHE A 34 -11.02 6.68 23.97
CA PHE A 34 -12.32 6.99 23.36
C PHE A 34 -12.30 7.04 21.83
N LEU A 35 -11.14 7.27 21.21
CA LEU A 35 -10.95 7.25 19.75
C LEU A 35 -10.64 5.84 19.21
N GLN A 36 -10.63 4.82 20.07
CA GLN A 36 -10.50 3.43 19.61
C GLN A 36 -11.74 2.97 18.84
N ILE A 37 -12.93 3.49 19.17
CA ILE A 37 -14.17 3.14 18.46
C ILE A 37 -14.11 3.69 17.03
N ASP A 38 -14.05 2.78 16.05
CA ASP A 38 -13.88 3.12 14.62
C ASP A 38 -14.96 4.09 14.10
N LEU A 39 -16.20 3.93 14.57
CA LEU A 39 -17.30 4.82 14.19
C LEU A 39 -17.01 6.26 14.64
N ILE A 40 -16.68 6.45 15.93
CA ILE A 40 -16.39 7.77 16.50
C ILE A 40 -15.19 8.38 15.79
N TYR A 41 -14.12 7.60 15.60
CA TYR A 41 -12.91 8.05 14.93
C TYR A 41 -13.20 8.53 13.50
N ASN A 42 -13.99 7.79 12.72
CA ASN A 42 -14.36 8.16 11.35
C ASN A 42 -15.12 9.50 11.25
N PHE A 43 -15.86 9.90 12.29
CA PHE A 43 -16.54 11.20 12.32
C PHE A 43 -15.64 12.36 12.76
N THR A 44 -14.50 12.08 13.39
CA THR A 44 -13.53 13.11 13.78
C THR A 44 -12.76 13.68 12.59
N ALA A 45 -12.19 14.89 12.76
CA ALA A 45 -11.30 15.48 11.77
C ALA A 45 -10.06 14.60 11.52
N SER A 46 -9.48 14.05 12.60
CA SER A 46 -8.35 13.12 12.55
C SER A 46 -8.64 11.87 11.73
N GLY A 47 -9.83 11.28 11.86
CA GLY A 47 -10.23 10.12 11.05
C GLY A 47 -10.40 10.44 9.57
N ARG A 48 -10.92 11.63 9.22
CA ARG A 48 -11.01 12.08 7.82
C ARG A 48 -9.62 12.28 7.21
N ASP A 49 -8.69 12.86 7.96
CA ASP A 49 -7.33 13.07 7.50
C ASP A 49 -6.57 11.74 7.36
N PHE A 50 -6.74 10.84 8.33
CA PHE A 50 -6.20 9.48 8.26
C PHE A 50 -6.62 8.76 6.97
N ARG A 51 -7.91 8.87 6.61
CA ARG A 51 -8.48 8.24 5.42
C ARG A 51 -7.87 8.80 4.13
N LYS A 52 -7.72 10.13 4.04
CA LYS A 52 -7.03 10.79 2.91
C LYS A 52 -5.58 10.32 2.78
N CYS A 53 -4.85 10.23 3.89
CA CYS A 53 -3.46 9.76 3.86
C CYS A 53 -3.37 8.29 3.41
N ILE A 54 -4.29 7.44 3.88
CA ILE A 54 -4.42 6.05 3.43
C ILE A 54 -4.70 5.96 1.92
N ASP A 55 -5.56 6.83 1.37
CA ASP A 55 -5.84 6.85 -0.07
C ASP A 55 -4.58 7.18 -0.90
N VAL A 56 -3.74 8.09 -0.41
CA VAL A 56 -2.44 8.40 -1.03
C VAL A 56 -1.49 7.20 -0.96
N ILE A 57 -1.42 6.51 0.18
CA ILE A 57 -0.59 5.31 0.35
C ILE A 57 -1.06 4.19 -0.60
N HIS A 58 -2.36 3.94 -0.69
CA HIS A 58 -2.91 2.90 -1.55
C HIS A 58 -2.81 3.24 -3.04
N SER A 59 -2.96 4.51 -3.43
CA SER A 59 -2.77 4.91 -4.83
C SER A 59 -1.32 4.68 -5.26
N PHE A 60 -0.36 5.01 -4.40
CA PHE A 60 1.04 4.73 -4.63
C PHE A 60 1.34 3.21 -4.70
N ALA A 61 0.81 2.42 -3.76
CA ALA A 61 0.99 0.97 -3.78
C ALA A 61 0.43 0.33 -5.05
N ARG A 62 -0.77 0.75 -5.49
CA ARG A 62 -1.36 0.28 -6.75
C ARG A 62 -0.48 0.60 -7.95
N LYS A 63 0.06 1.81 -8.01
CA LYS A 63 0.99 2.21 -9.07
C LYS A 63 2.23 1.31 -9.12
N VAL A 64 2.85 1.05 -7.96
CA VAL A 64 4.02 0.16 -7.89
C VAL A 64 3.70 -1.27 -8.33
N ILE A 65 2.51 -1.77 -7.98
CA ILE A 65 2.04 -3.10 -8.42
C ILE A 65 1.85 -3.12 -9.94
N GLU A 66 1.21 -2.10 -10.50
CA GLU A 66 0.96 -1.95 -11.93
C GLU A 66 2.27 -1.84 -12.73
N ASP A 67 3.20 -1.02 -12.27
CA ASP A 67 4.53 -0.88 -12.88
C ASP A 67 5.21 -2.26 -12.93
N ARG A 68 5.16 -3.02 -11.82
CA ARG A 68 5.76 -4.35 -11.76
C ARG A 68 5.06 -5.39 -12.63
N THR A 69 3.73 -5.40 -12.70
CA THR A 69 3.01 -6.32 -13.59
C THR A 69 3.28 -6.02 -15.06
N THR A 70 3.38 -4.74 -15.45
CA THR A 70 3.74 -4.38 -16.82
C THR A 70 5.18 -4.75 -17.18
N GLU A 71 6.13 -4.60 -16.24
CA GLU A 71 7.51 -5.08 -16.42
C GLU A 71 7.54 -6.60 -16.61
N LEU A 72 6.84 -7.36 -15.76
CA LEU A 72 6.75 -8.82 -15.89
C LEU A 72 6.12 -9.25 -17.23
N GLN A 73 5.06 -8.58 -17.68
CA GLN A 73 4.45 -8.85 -18.99
C GLN A 73 5.41 -8.56 -20.15
N LYS A 74 6.21 -7.49 -20.06
CA LYS A 74 7.24 -7.18 -21.07
C LYS A 74 8.33 -8.25 -21.11
N GLU A 75 8.75 -8.76 -19.95
CA GLU A 75 9.74 -9.84 -19.86
C GLU A 75 9.18 -11.18 -20.37
N VAL A 76 7.91 -11.51 -20.09
CA VAL A 76 7.23 -12.68 -20.66
C VAL A 76 7.15 -12.56 -22.19
N ASN A 77 6.75 -11.40 -22.71
CA ASN A 77 6.66 -11.16 -24.16
C ASN A 77 8.03 -11.17 -24.87
N LYS A 78 9.10 -10.81 -24.17
CA LYS A 78 10.49 -10.95 -24.68
C LYS A 78 11.02 -12.38 -24.65
N GLY A 79 10.26 -13.33 -24.08
CA GLY A 79 10.61 -14.75 -24.05
C GLY A 79 11.62 -15.15 -22.96
N THR A 80 11.89 -14.27 -21.99
CA THR A 80 12.85 -14.52 -20.89
C THR A 80 12.23 -15.24 -19.68
N LEU A 81 10.90 -15.26 -19.54
CA LEU A 81 10.18 -15.93 -18.45
C LEU A 81 9.11 -16.88 -18.98
N LYS A 82 9.26 -18.19 -18.72
CA LYS A 82 8.20 -19.18 -18.89
C LYS A 82 7.33 -19.19 -17.64
N LEU A 83 6.05 -18.82 -17.77
CA LEU A 83 5.03 -19.07 -16.74
C LEU A 83 4.84 -20.59 -16.63
N ASP A 84 5.34 -21.20 -15.56
CA ASP A 84 5.04 -22.60 -15.25
C ASP A 84 3.62 -22.67 -14.69
N SER A 85 2.68 -23.10 -15.53
CA SER A 85 1.26 -23.24 -15.23
C SER A 85 0.93 -24.51 -14.41
N SER A 86 1.82 -24.92 -13.49
CA SER A 86 1.76 -26.24 -12.85
C SER A 86 1.27 -26.23 -11.38
N SER A 87 0.62 -25.17 -10.90
CA SER A 87 0.14 -25.10 -9.50
C SER A 87 -1.37 -24.94 -9.31
N GLU A 88 -2.19 -25.29 -10.31
CA GLU A 88 -3.67 -25.31 -10.15
C GLU A 88 -4.28 -26.70 -9.88
N SER A 89 -3.49 -27.79 -9.79
CA SER A 89 -4.04 -29.15 -9.66
C SER A 89 -3.76 -29.86 -8.33
N GLU A 90 -3.64 -29.15 -7.18
CA GLU A 90 -3.39 -29.82 -5.89
C GLU A 90 -4.27 -29.42 -4.68
N PHE A 91 -5.26 -28.54 -4.82
CA PHE A 91 -6.22 -28.25 -3.73
C PHE A 91 -7.67 -28.59 -4.11
N GLY A 92 -7.87 -29.84 -4.52
CA GLY A 92 -9.19 -30.49 -4.53
C GLY A 92 -9.23 -31.58 -3.47
N VAL A 93 -9.44 -31.20 -2.20
CA VAL A 93 -9.71 -32.18 -1.13
C VAL A 93 -11.21 -32.50 -1.15
N LYS A 94 -11.49 -33.80 -1.24
CA LYS A 94 -12.81 -34.46 -1.19
C LYS A 94 -13.71 -33.99 -0.05
#